data_AF-A0A935KNL9-F1
#
_entry.id   AF-A0A935KNL9-F1
#
_cell.length_a   1.000
_cell.length_b   1.000
_cell.length_c   1.000
_cell.angle_alpha   90.00
_cell.angle_beta   90.00
_cell.angle_gamma   90.00
#
_symmetry.space_group_name_H-M   'P 1'
#
loop_
_entity.id
_entity.type
_entity.pdbx_description
1 polymer ?
#
loop_
_entity_poly.entity_id
_entity_poly.type
_entity_poly.pdbx_seq_one_letter_code
_entity_poly.pdbx_strand_id
1 'polypeptide(L)'
;MRCKPSHRSLHGRFCTGRRAALCLVAAALLGWPRAAAADPSALAASELAGSAARAALRASQDAPSARPALRRGKARRKAPRRSRRRYRRVQGLVLLANGPGLRVRTPDQAWGTPLTVRRLGEVMTAYHEHFPEAAPIWVHDLSRRFGGRLRPHRSHDSGQDVDIRLVLEHETTHCERATPHTLDLEKTWFLLLRLIDTGDVQVIFLDRRLQRALFVYARDELGYTEDALASILEYPGRRSGLVRHWRGHADHLHVRFRAGAPRDDLALRWTGPARTPPT
;
A
#
# COMPACT_ATOMS: atom_id res chain seq x y z
N MET A 1 -7.41 -0.47 -13.71
CA MET A 1 -7.38 -1.90 -14.08
C MET A 1 -8.69 -2.53 -13.62
N ARG A 2 -9.11 -3.68 -14.12
CA ARG A 2 -10.17 -4.48 -13.49
C ARG A 2 -9.55 -5.83 -13.18
N CYS A 3 -9.42 -6.16 -11.89
CA CYS A 3 -9.15 -7.51 -11.44
C CYS A 3 -10.29 -8.39 -11.98
N LYS A 4 -9.98 -9.33 -12.89
CA LYS A 4 -10.99 -10.25 -13.40
C LYS A 4 -11.27 -11.29 -12.31
N PRO A 5 -12.52 -11.49 -11.88
CA PRO A 5 -12.83 -12.57 -10.96
C PRO A 5 -12.50 -13.91 -11.63
N SER A 6 -11.75 -14.77 -10.95
CA SER A 6 -11.61 -16.16 -11.37
C SER A 6 -12.89 -16.90 -10.96
N HIS A 7 -13.75 -17.22 -11.92
CA HIS A 7 -14.86 -18.13 -11.68
C HIS A 7 -14.29 -19.53 -11.40
N ARG A 8 -14.23 -19.93 -10.13
CA ARG A 8 -14.31 -21.35 -9.78
C ARG A 8 -15.76 -21.66 -9.47
N SER A 9 -16.36 -22.51 -10.30
CA SER A 9 -17.68 -23.08 -10.06
C SER A 9 -17.59 -23.99 -8.84
N LEU A 10 -18.19 -23.57 -7.72
CA LEU A 10 -18.49 -24.45 -6.61
C LEU A 10 -19.92 -24.97 -6.82
N HIS A 11 -20.03 -26.19 -7.35
CA HIS A 11 -21.27 -26.96 -7.26
C HIS A 11 -21.37 -27.50 -5.82
N GLY A 12 -22.22 -26.87 -5.00
CA GLY A 12 -22.57 -27.30 -3.65
C GLY A 12 -24.07 -27.26 -3.50
N ARG A 13 -24.67 -28.39 -3.14
CA ARG A 13 -26.10 -28.71 -3.23
C ARG A 13 -26.96 -27.83 -2.31
N PHE A 14 -28.12 -27.42 -2.84
CA PHE A 14 -29.23 -26.87 -2.08
C PHE A 14 -29.80 -27.92 -1.11
N CYS A 15 -29.90 -27.58 0.18
CA CYS A 15 -30.86 -28.19 1.10
C CYS A 15 -31.73 -27.06 1.67
N THR A 16 -33.02 -27.12 1.35
CA THR A 16 -34.06 -26.23 1.82
C THR A 16 -34.49 -26.63 3.24
N GLY A 17 -34.53 -25.65 4.14
CA GLY A 17 -35.04 -25.83 5.51
C GLY A 17 -35.55 -24.51 6.06
N ARG A 18 -36.84 -24.23 5.85
CA ARG A 18 -37.57 -23.13 6.50
C ARG A 18 -37.67 -23.43 8.00
N ARG A 19 -37.34 -22.45 8.85
CA ARG A 19 -38.03 -22.17 10.11
C ARG A 19 -37.82 -20.71 10.50
N ALA A 20 -38.92 -19.98 10.52
CA ALA A 20 -39.02 -18.64 11.05
C ALA A 20 -39.01 -18.70 12.59
N ALA A 21 -38.35 -17.73 13.22
CA ALA A 21 -38.60 -17.40 14.62
C ALA A 21 -38.50 -15.88 14.78
N LEU A 22 -39.61 -15.29 15.22
CA LEU A 22 -39.73 -13.93 15.73
C LEU A 22 -38.83 -13.74 16.97
N CYS A 23 -38.25 -12.56 17.12
CA CYS A 23 -38.03 -11.94 18.42
C CYS A 23 -38.26 -10.43 18.33
N LEU A 24 -39.21 -9.95 19.13
CA LEU A 24 -39.52 -8.55 19.38
C LEU A 24 -38.56 -7.97 20.45
N VAL A 25 -38.08 -6.76 20.18
CA VAL A 25 -37.87 -5.58 21.05
C VAL A 25 -37.17 -5.73 22.40
N ALA A 26 -36.06 -5.00 22.58
CA ALA A 26 -35.82 -4.15 23.75
C ALA A 26 -34.83 -3.02 23.42
N ALA A 27 -35.29 -1.78 23.48
CA ALA A 27 -34.44 -0.60 23.59
C ALA A 27 -34.06 -0.41 25.07
N ALA A 28 -32.77 -0.29 25.37
CA ALA A 28 -32.28 0.06 26.70
C ALA A 28 -31.34 1.25 26.61
N LEU A 29 -31.78 2.36 27.21
CA LEU A 29 -31.02 3.56 27.52
C LEU A 29 -30.12 3.27 28.73
N LEU A 30 -28.81 3.06 28.55
CA LEU A 30 -27.82 3.18 29.63
C LEU A 30 -26.41 3.53 29.06
N GLY A 31 -25.92 4.71 29.42
CA GLY A 31 -24.49 5.04 29.64
C GLY A 31 -23.49 4.91 28.48
N TRP A 32 -23.22 6.01 27.78
CA TRP A 32 -22.03 6.16 26.93
C TRP A 32 -20.77 6.19 27.80
N PRO A 33 -19.71 5.40 27.55
CA PRO A 33 -18.47 5.57 28.28
C PRO A 33 -17.78 6.87 27.83
N ARG A 34 -17.33 7.65 28.82
CA ARG A 34 -16.44 8.81 28.65
C ARG A 34 -15.24 8.44 27.79
N ALA A 35 -14.87 9.33 26.88
CA ALA A 35 -13.65 9.25 26.07
C ALA A 35 -12.45 8.86 26.96
N ALA A 36 -11.82 7.73 26.62
CA ALA A 36 -10.56 7.34 27.20
C ALA A 36 -9.53 8.44 26.89
N ALA A 37 -8.78 8.85 27.90
CA ALA A 37 -7.69 9.80 27.73
C ALA A 37 -6.72 9.27 26.66
N ALA A 38 -6.36 10.13 25.71
CA ALA A 38 -5.41 9.81 24.64
C ALA A 38 -4.14 9.20 25.24
N ASP A 39 -3.74 8.05 24.70
CA ASP A 39 -2.54 7.34 25.11
C ASP A 39 -1.32 8.25 24.90
N PRO A 40 -0.54 8.57 25.95
CA PRO A 40 0.63 9.45 25.83
C PRO A 40 1.71 8.91 24.88
N SER A 41 1.68 7.61 24.55
CA SER A 41 2.56 7.02 23.54
C SER A 41 2.19 7.40 22.10
N ALA A 42 0.91 7.66 21.81
CA ALA A 42 0.44 8.13 20.50
C ALA A 42 0.87 9.59 20.23
N LEU A 43 0.90 10.42 21.28
CA LEU A 43 1.35 11.81 21.18
C LEU A 43 2.86 11.90 20.88
N ALA A 44 3.68 11.08 21.55
CA ALA A 44 5.12 10.99 21.30
C ALA A 44 5.46 10.46 19.89
N ALA A 45 4.67 9.52 19.37
CA ALA A 45 4.78 9.02 18.00
C ALA A 45 4.50 10.12 16.95
N SER A 46 3.56 11.03 17.24
CA SER A 46 3.22 12.14 16.34
C SER A 46 4.32 13.21 16.27
N GLU A 47 5.02 13.48 17.39
CA GLU A 47 6.13 14.44 17.43
C GLU A 47 7.38 13.94 16.69
N LEU A 48 7.72 12.65 16.85
CA LEU A 48 8.84 12.01 16.16
C LEU A 48 8.60 11.88 14.64
N ALA A 49 7.38 11.51 14.22
CA ALA A 49 6.99 11.49 12.81
C ALA A 49 7.02 12.90 12.19
N GLY A 50 6.60 13.92 12.95
CA GLY A 50 6.68 15.33 12.55
C GLY A 50 8.11 15.85 12.39
N SER A 51 9.07 15.33 13.17
CA SER A 51 10.49 15.69 13.09
C SER A 51 11.18 15.06 11.87
N ALA A 52 10.94 13.77 11.61
CA ALA A 52 11.51 13.06 10.47
C ALA A 52 11.00 13.61 9.12
N ALA A 53 9.71 13.96 9.03
CA ALA A 53 9.12 14.57 7.85
C ALA A 53 9.73 15.95 7.53
N ARG A 54 10.05 16.76 8.56
CA ARG A 54 10.70 18.07 8.40
C ARG A 54 12.16 17.95 7.92
N ALA A 55 12.89 16.94 8.40
CA ALA A 55 14.26 16.68 7.97
C ALA A 55 14.33 16.29 6.47
N ALA A 56 13.41 15.45 6.00
CA ALA A 56 13.33 15.06 4.60
C ALA A 56 12.95 16.23 3.66
N LEU A 57 12.14 17.18 4.14
CA LEU A 57 11.75 18.36 3.35
C LEU A 57 12.92 19.32 3.14
N ARG A 58 13.73 19.59 4.18
CA ARG A 58 14.91 20.46 4.07
C ARG A 58 15.93 19.95 3.07
N ALA A 59 16.22 18.64 3.07
CA ALA A 59 17.14 18.02 2.13
C ALA A 59 16.69 18.14 0.64
N SER A 60 15.40 18.39 0.38
CA SER A 60 14.88 18.55 -0.99
C SER A 60 14.93 20.00 -1.51
N GLN A 61 15.13 20.97 -0.63
CA GLN A 61 15.11 22.40 -0.95
C GLN A 61 16.51 22.97 -1.28
N ASP A 62 17.58 22.30 -0.84
CA ASP A 62 18.97 22.78 -1.01
C ASP A 62 19.64 22.32 -2.32
N ALA A 63 18.91 21.70 -3.25
CA ALA A 63 19.47 21.25 -4.53
C ALA A 63 19.56 22.42 -5.55
N PRO A 64 20.77 22.77 -6.07
CA PRO A 64 20.93 23.93 -6.95
C PRO A 64 20.24 23.73 -8.32
N SER A 65 19.47 24.74 -8.72
CA SER A 65 18.77 24.83 -10.00
C SER A 65 19.67 25.51 -11.05
N ALA A 66 20.23 24.74 -11.98
CA ALA A 66 20.85 25.28 -13.18
C ALA A 66 20.08 24.78 -14.42
N ARG A 67 19.51 25.72 -15.19
CA ARG A 67 18.94 25.47 -16.53
C ARG A 67 19.65 26.34 -17.56
N PRO A 68 20.26 25.79 -18.61
CA PRO A 68 20.72 26.60 -19.73
C PRO A 68 19.56 26.84 -20.72
N ALA A 69 19.47 28.06 -21.23
CA ALA A 69 18.49 28.47 -22.23
C ALA A 69 18.88 27.95 -23.62
N LEU A 70 18.06 27.06 -24.21
CA LEU A 70 18.22 26.65 -25.61
C LEU A 70 17.31 27.48 -26.54
N ARG A 71 17.95 28.19 -27.49
CA ARG A 71 17.33 28.86 -28.64
C ARG A 71 16.66 27.85 -29.58
N ARG A 72 15.45 28.17 -30.03
CA ARG A 72 14.64 27.32 -30.93
C ARG A 72 14.90 27.65 -32.40
N GLY A 73 15.54 26.74 -33.12
CA GLY A 73 15.54 26.69 -34.60
C GLY A 73 14.47 25.72 -35.11
N LYS A 74 13.62 26.17 -36.03
CA LYS A 74 12.58 25.34 -36.68
C LYS A 74 13.17 24.57 -37.85
N ALA A 75 13.35 23.26 -37.71
CA ALA A 75 13.55 22.35 -38.84
C ALA A 75 12.51 21.22 -38.79
N ARG A 76 11.62 21.17 -39.79
CA ARG A 76 10.64 20.09 -39.97
C ARG A 76 11.37 18.82 -40.42
N ARG A 77 11.72 17.95 -39.48
CA ARG A 77 12.15 16.57 -39.76
C ARG A 77 10.93 15.65 -39.80
N LYS A 78 10.76 14.89 -40.90
CA LYS A 78 9.74 13.85 -41.03
C LYS A 78 9.85 12.87 -39.84
N ALA A 79 8.72 12.60 -39.19
CA ALA A 79 8.66 11.73 -38.02
C ALA A 79 9.10 10.30 -38.38
N PRO A 80 10.04 9.68 -37.66
CA PRO A 80 10.37 8.29 -37.87
C PRO A 80 9.16 7.42 -37.51
N ARG A 81 8.90 6.40 -38.34
CA ARG A 81 7.91 5.35 -38.05
C ARG A 81 8.14 4.82 -36.64
N ARG A 82 7.11 4.86 -35.78
CA ARG A 82 7.16 4.39 -34.38
C ARG A 82 7.75 2.97 -34.33
N SER A 83 9.02 2.86 -33.96
CA SER A 83 9.61 1.57 -33.65
C SER A 83 8.79 0.96 -32.52
N ARG A 84 8.39 -0.32 -32.67
CA ARG A 84 7.78 -1.09 -31.58
C ARG A 84 8.70 -0.93 -30.36
N ARG A 85 8.22 -0.33 -29.26
CA ARG A 85 8.96 -0.31 -27.98
C ARG A 85 9.33 -1.75 -27.67
N ARG A 86 10.56 -2.14 -27.94
CA ARG A 86 11.10 -3.43 -27.48
C ARG A 86 11.22 -3.28 -25.98
N TYR A 87 10.28 -3.88 -25.25
CA TYR A 87 10.41 -4.01 -23.81
C TYR A 87 11.73 -4.74 -23.56
N ARG A 88 12.66 -4.07 -22.90
CA ARG A 88 13.99 -4.63 -22.63
C ARG A 88 13.79 -5.77 -21.62
N ARG A 89 14.34 -6.95 -21.91
CA ARG A 89 14.40 -8.01 -20.90
C ARG A 89 15.13 -7.49 -19.68
N VAL A 90 14.57 -7.71 -18.51
CA VAL A 90 15.22 -7.42 -17.23
C VAL A 90 15.87 -8.70 -16.74
N GLN A 91 17.16 -8.61 -16.41
CA GLN A 91 17.94 -9.70 -15.86
C GLN A 91 17.93 -9.62 -14.33
N GLY A 92 18.15 -10.76 -13.66
CA GLY A 92 18.27 -10.80 -12.21
C GLY A 92 16.97 -10.62 -11.43
N LEU A 93 15.80 -10.74 -12.09
CA LEU A 93 14.53 -10.82 -11.36
C LEU A 93 14.45 -12.14 -10.60
N VAL A 94 13.91 -12.07 -9.40
CA VAL A 94 13.74 -13.21 -8.50
C VAL A 94 12.25 -13.45 -8.25
N LEU A 95 11.88 -14.72 -8.08
CA LEU A 95 10.50 -15.10 -7.80
C LEU A 95 10.18 -14.80 -6.33
N LEU A 96 9.11 -14.06 -6.11
CA LEU A 96 8.50 -13.92 -4.79
C LEU A 96 7.81 -15.24 -4.42
N ALA A 97 8.23 -15.83 -3.30
CA ALA A 97 7.62 -17.03 -2.76
C ALA A 97 6.51 -16.68 -1.74
N ASN A 98 5.63 -17.65 -1.47
CA ASN A 98 4.73 -17.58 -0.31
C ASN A 98 5.56 -17.53 0.99
N GLY A 99 5.01 -16.91 2.03
CA GLY A 99 5.68 -16.81 3.32
C GLY A 99 4.77 -16.33 4.45
N PRO A 100 5.35 -16.00 5.62
CA PRO A 100 4.62 -15.36 6.72
C PRO A 100 3.89 -14.11 6.23
N GLY A 101 2.59 -14.00 6.52
CA GLY A 101 1.77 -12.85 6.16
C GLY A 101 1.51 -12.63 4.66
N LEU A 102 2.01 -13.49 3.77
CA LEU A 102 1.94 -13.28 2.33
C LEU A 102 1.54 -14.54 1.54
N ARG A 103 0.65 -14.35 0.57
CA ARG A 103 0.32 -15.35 -0.46
C ARG A 103 0.42 -14.74 -1.85
N VAL A 104 1.03 -15.46 -2.77
CA VAL A 104 1.16 -15.05 -4.17
C VAL A 104 -0.02 -15.57 -4.98
N ARG A 105 -0.73 -14.66 -5.66
CA ARG A 105 -1.88 -15.00 -6.50
C ARG A 105 -1.49 -15.76 -7.76
N THR A 106 -0.51 -15.24 -8.51
CA THR A 106 -0.09 -15.79 -9.80
C THR A 106 1.44 -15.87 -9.86
N PRO A 107 2.06 -17.05 -9.64
CA PRO A 107 3.52 -17.19 -9.61
C PRO A 107 4.24 -16.67 -10.87
N ASP A 108 3.66 -16.85 -12.05
CA ASP A 108 4.24 -16.36 -13.32
C ASP A 108 4.33 -14.82 -13.43
N GLN A 109 3.60 -14.12 -12.57
CA GLN A 109 3.56 -12.66 -12.48
C GLN A 109 4.21 -12.14 -11.19
N ALA A 110 4.86 -13.02 -10.41
CA ALA A 110 5.41 -12.69 -9.10
C ALA A 110 6.93 -12.46 -9.13
N TRP A 111 7.46 -11.97 -10.26
CA TRP A 111 8.90 -11.73 -10.41
C TRP A 111 9.22 -10.27 -10.12
N GLY A 112 10.09 -10.03 -9.14
CA GLY A 112 10.52 -8.71 -8.71
C GLY A 112 12.03 -8.53 -8.79
N THR A 113 12.51 -7.30 -8.63
CA THR A 113 13.93 -7.09 -8.35
C THR A 113 14.28 -7.71 -6.98
N PRO A 114 15.56 -8.06 -6.73
CA PRO A 114 15.97 -8.55 -5.42
C PRO A 114 15.57 -7.60 -4.28
N LEU A 115 15.68 -6.29 -4.51
CA LEU A 115 15.23 -5.26 -3.59
C LEU A 115 13.73 -5.36 -3.29
N THR A 116 12.89 -5.35 -4.33
CA THR A 116 11.42 -5.41 -4.19
C THR A 116 11.02 -6.66 -3.42
N VAL A 117 11.55 -7.83 -3.79
CA VAL A 117 11.18 -9.11 -3.16
C VAL A 117 11.63 -9.15 -1.70
N ARG A 118 12.85 -8.69 -1.41
CA ARG A 118 13.35 -8.61 -0.04
C ARG A 118 12.48 -7.71 0.84
N ARG A 119 12.28 -6.45 0.45
CA ARG A 119 11.52 -5.47 1.24
C ARG A 119 10.07 -5.88 1.43
N LEU A 120 9.45 -6.44 0.38
CA LEU A 120 8.10 -6.95 0.48
C LEU A 120 8.01 -8.12 1.48
N GLY A 121 8.95 -9.05 1.45
CA GLY A 121 9.02 -10.15 2.41
C GLY A 121 9.19 -9.66 3.86
N GLU A 122 10.07 -8.69 4.09
CA GLU A 122 10.29 -8.06 5.41
C GLU A 122 9.01 -7.37 5.94
N VAL A 123 8.33 -6.60 5.10
CA VAL A 123 7.08 -5.93 5.45
C VAL A 123 5.98 -6.93 5.82
N MET A 124 5.85 -8.00 5.05
CA MET A 124 4.79 -9.01 5.25
C MET A 124 5.05 -9.89 6.47
N THR A 125 6.33 -10.16 6.76
CA THR A 125 6.73 -10.82 8.00
C THR A 125 6.37 -9.96 9.20
N ALA A 126 6.73 -8.67 9.18
CA ALA A 126 6.36 -7.74 10.25
C ALA A 126 4.84 -7.59 10.41
N TYR A 127 4.07 -7.63 9.31
CA TYR A 127 2.61 -7.65 9.35
C TYR A 127 2.07 -8.89 10.06
N HIS A 128 2.60 -10.07 9.73
CA HIS A 128 2.19 -11.32 10.36
C HIS A 128 2.52 -11.36 11.86
N GLU A 129 3.70 -10.88 12.23
CA GLU A 129 4.12 -10.81 13.64
C GLU A 129 3.24 -9.84 14.44
N HIS A 130 2.84 -8.72 13.83
CA HIS A 130 2.00 -7.73 14.50
C HIS A 130 0.52 -8.16 14.58
N PHE A 131 0.03 -8.88 13.56
CA PHE A 131 -1.33 -9.40 13.50
C PHE A 131 -1.33 -10.93 13.28
N PRO A 132 -1.00 -11.72 14.31
CA PRO A 132 -0.84 -13.18 14.16
C PRO A 132 -2.13 -13.88 13.73
N GLU A 133 -3.28 -13.37 14.17
CA GLU A 133 -4.61 -13.89 13.81
C GLU A 133 -5.12 -13.42 12.44
N ALA A 134 -4.43 -12.47 11.79
CA ALA A 134 -4.86 -11.98 10.49
C ALA A 134 -4.51 -12.97 9.38
N ALA A 135 -5.45 -13.15 8.45
CA ALA A 135 -5.18 -13.91 7.24
C ALA A 135 -3.99 -13.30 6.46
N PRO A 136 -3.16 -14.13 5.80
CA PRO A 136 -2.10 -13.65 4.93
C PRO A 136 -2.62 -12.72 3.83
N ILE A 137 -1.88 -11.66 3.53
CA ILE A 137 -2.22 -10.71 2.48
C ILE A 137 -1.86 -11.32 1.12
N TRP A 138 -2.79 -11.18 0.17
CA TRP A 138 -2.54 -11.58 -1.21
C TRP A 138 -1.73 -10.54 -1.97
N VAL A 139 -0.61 -10.97 -2.53
CA VAL A 139 0.14 -10.21 -3.53
C VAL A 139 -0.35 -10.63 -4.91
N HIS A 140 -0.84 -9.67 -5.68
CA HIS A 140 -1.43 -9.91 -6.98
C HIS A 140 -0.34 -10.04 -8.05
N ASP A 141 0.17 -8.89 -8.53
CA ASP A 141 0.99 -8.83 -9.73
C ASP A 141 2.27 -8.02 -9.42
N LEU A 142 3.44 -8.56 -9.79
CA LEU A 142 4.73 -7.85 -9.81
C LEU A 142 5.19 -7.63 -11.26
N SER A 143 5.82 -8.64 -11.87
CA SER A 143 6.20 -8.63 -13.27
C SER A 143 6.39 -10.06 -13.77
N ARG A 144 6.61 -10.22 -15.07
CA ARG A 144 6.96 -11.51 -15.67
C ARG A 144 8.42 -11.84 -15.35
N ARG A 145 8.81 -13.13 -15.45
CA ARG A 145 10.18 -13.62 -15.22
C ARG A 145 11.32 -12.80 -15.83
N PHE A 146 11.10 -12.21 -17.00
CA PHE A 146 12.11 -11.39 -17.69
C PHE A 146 11.63 -9.95 -17.90
N GLY A 147 10.68 -9.50 -17.09
CA GLY A 147 9.98 -8.23 -17.24
C GLY A 147 9.15 -8.16 -18.52
N GLY A 148 9.02 -6.93 -19.01
CA GLY A 148 8.23 -6.58 -20.18
C GLY A 148 6.74 -6.45 -19.91
N ARG A 149 5.99 -6.07 -20.95
CA ARG A 149 4.60 -5.64 -20.78
C ARG A 149 3.73 -6.72 -20.15
N LEU A 150 3.16 -6.38 -19.00
CA LEU A 150 2.08 -7.13 -18.38
C LEU A 150 0.77 -6.41 -18.70
N ARG A 151 -0.14 -7.04 -19.46
CA ARG A 151 -1.46 -6.45 -19.75
C ARG A 151 -2.44 -6.83 -18.64
N PRO A 152 -3.37 -5.95 -18.22
CA PRO A 152 -3.65 -4.61 -18.76
C PRO A 152 -2.78 -3.49 -18.14
N HIS A 153 -1.80 -3.86 -17.30
CA HIS A 153 -0.97 -2.92 -16.56
C HIS A 153 -0.23 -1.93 -17.46
N ARG A 154 -0.07 -0.69 -16.96
CA ARG A 154 0.73 0.35 -17.64
C ARG A 154 2.20 0.28 -17.24
N SER A 155 2.45 -0.19 -16.02
CA SER A 155 3.73 -0.48 -15.37
C SER A 155 3.88 -2.00 -15.20
N HIS A 156 4.57 -2.50 -14.16
CA HIS A 156 4.82 -3.95 -13.93
C HIS A 156 5.72 -4.60 -14.99
N ASP A 157 6.57 -3.82 -15.65
CA ASP A 157 7.45 -4.31 -16.71
C ASP A 157 8.90 -4.55 -16.27
N SER A 158 9.25 -4.20 -15.03
CA SER A 158 10.64 -4.20 -14.56
C SER A 158 10.84 -4.77 -13.15
N GLY A 159 9.78 -5.30 -12.51
CA GLY A 159 9.86 -5.92 -11.18
C GLY A 159 9.95 -4.93 -10.01
N GLN A 160 9.69 -3.65 -10.25
CA GLN A 160 9.67 -2.59 -9.22
C GLN A 160 8.27 -2.26 -8.71
N ASP A 161 7.25 -2.61 -9.49
CA ASP A 161 5.85 -2.40 -9.13
C ASP A 161 5.27 -3.68 -8.53
N VAL A 162 4.46 -3.54 -7.49
CA VAL A 162 3.69 -4.64 -6.89
C VAL A 162 2.27 -4.18 -6.56
N ASP A 163 1.30 -5.02 -6.90
CA ASP A 163 -0.09 -4.87 -6.48
C ASP A 163 -0.33 -5.73 -5.22
N ILE A 164 -0.64 -5.08 -4.11
CA ILE A 164 -0.93 -5.71 -2.81
C ILE A 164 -2.42 -5.59 -2.53
N ARG A 165 -3.08 -6.69 -2.21
CA ARG A 165 -4.51 -6.71 -1.86
C ARG A 165 -4.78 -5.80 -0.65
N LEU A 166 -5.88 -5.04 -0.70
CA LEU A 166 -6.34 -4.28 0.48
C LEU A 166 -6.88 -5.22 1.55
N VAL A 167 -6.57 -4.91 2.81
CA VAL A 167 -7.05 -5.65 3.98
C VAL A 167 -8.48 -5.18 4.27
N LEU A 168 -9.43 -6.12 4.26
CA LEU A 168 -10.83 -5.83 4.57
C LEU A 168 -11.19 -6.45 5.92
N GLU A 169 -12.21 -5.90 6.57
CA GLU A 169 -12.74 -6.40 7.85
C GLU A 169 -13.42 -7.77 7.74
N HIS A 170 -13.67 -8.24 6.52
CA HIS A 170 -14.33 -9.51 6.23
C HIS A 170 -13.54 -10.34 5.21
N GLU A 171 -13.75 -11.66 5.26
CA GLU A 171 -13.22 -12.56 4.24
C GLU A 171 -13.86 -12.28 2.87
N THR A 172 -13.03 -12.20 1.83
CA THR A 172 -13.52 -11.86 0.49
C THR A 172 -12.65 -12.44 -0.61
N THR A 173 -13.17 -12.37 -1.84
CA THR A 173 -12.41 -12.56 -3.07
C THR A 173 -11.27 -11.55 -3.20
N HIS A 174 -10.23 -11.96 -3.92
CA HIS A 174 -9.06 -11.11 -4.18
C HIS A 174 -9.35 -9.84 -4.99
N CYS A 175 -10.55 -9.67 -5.56
CA CYS A 175 -10.87 -8.54 -6.45
C CYS A 175 -11.92 -7.58 -5.88
N GLU A 176 -12.43 -7.79 -4.65
CA GLU A 176 -13.49 -6.92 -4.11
C GLU A 176 -12.97 -5.49 -3.92
N ARG A 177 -13.74 -4.49 -4.34
CA ARG A 177 -13.37 -3.10 -4.08
C ARG A 177 -13.71 -2.74 -2.63
N ALA A 178 -12.71 -2.27 -1.90
CA ALA A 178 -12.87 -1.68 -0.59
C ALA A 178 -13.71 -0.39 -0.67
N THR A 179 -14.40 -0.13 0.43
CA THR A 179 -15.06 1.13 0.73
C THR A 179 -14.51 1.65 2.06
N PRO A 180 -14.76 2.93 2.41
CA PRO A 180 -14.39 3.43 3.74
C PRO A 180 -14.93 2.60 4.92
N HIS A 181 -16.01 1.83 4.74
CA HIS A 181 -16.64 1.03 5.79
C HIS A 181 -16.24 -0.45 5.77
N THR A 182 -15.50 -0.90 4.75
CA THR A 182 -15.08 -2.30 4.64
C THR A 182 -13.56 -2.46 4.72
N LEU A 183 -12.83 -1.36 4.61
CA LEU A 183 -11.38 -1.34 4.73
C LEU A 183 -11.00 -1.47 6.20
N ASP A 184 -10.14 -2.44 6.52
CA ASP A 184 -9.55 -2.52 7.85
C ASP A 184 -8.52 -1.40 8.01
N LEU A 185 -8.92 -0.32 8.69
CA LEU A 185 -8.14 0.92 8.77
C LEU A 185 -6.84 0.73 9.55
N GLU A 186 -6.88 0.00 10.66
CA GLU A 186 -5.72 -0.28 11.50
C GLU A 186 -4.66 -1.08 10.73
N LYS A 187 -5.05 -2.23 10.17
CA LYS A 187 -4.12 -3.11 9.45
C LYS A 187 -3.61 -2.47 8.17
N THR A 188 -4.46 -1.72 7.47
CA THR A 188 -4.05 -0.98 6.26
C THR A 188 -3.09 0.16 6.61
N TRP A 189 -3.34 0.91 7.69
CA TRP A 189 -2.46 1.98 8.15
C TRP A 189 -1.08 1.44 8.55
N PHE A 190 -1.05 0.36 9.35
CA PHE A 190 0.19 -0.34 9.69
C PHE A 190 0.97 -0.76 8.44
N LEU A 191 0.31 -1.40 7.48
CA LEU A 191 0.94 -1.84 6.23
C LEU A 191 1.55 -0.66 5.45
N LEU A 192 0.86 0.48 5.37
CA LEU A 192 1.37 1.69 4.71
C LEU A 192 2.65 2.20 5.39
N LEU A 193 2.63 2.31 6.72
CA LEU A 193 3.81 2.76 7.47
C LEU A 193 4.99 1.80 7.28
N ARG A 194 4.77 0.48 7.39
CA ARG A 194 5.84 -0.50 7.18
C ARG A 194 6.43 -0.46 5.77
N LEU A 195 5.61 -0.22 4.75
CA LEU A 195 6.10 -0.01 3.38
C LEU A 195 6.96 1.26 3.30
N ILE A 196 6.52 2.36 3.90
CA ILE A 196 7.24 3.65 3.88
C ILE A 196 8.57 3.54 4.65
N ASP A 197 8.57 2.87 5.81
CA ASP A 197 9.73 2.66 6.69
C ASP A 197 10.86 1.87 6.01
N THR A 198 10.58 1.14 4.92
CA THR A 198 11.63 0.51 4.12
C THR A 198 12.63 1.54 3.56
N GLY A 199 12.22 2.80 3.42
CA GLY A 199 13.02 3.85 2.78
C GLY A 199 13.18 3.65 1.26
N ASP A 200 12.61 2.59 0.69
CA ASP A 200 12.81 2.17 -0.70
C ASP A 200 11.55 2.40 -1.57
N VAL A 201 10.45 2.87 -0.98
CA VAL A 201 9.22 3.22 -1.72
C VAL A 201 9.39 4.54 -2.46
N GLN A 202 9.02 4.54 -3.74
CA GLN A 202 8.93 5.73 -4.58
C GLN A 202 7.53 6.36 -4.53
N VAL A 203 6.49 5.54 -4.62
CA VAL A 203 5.08 5.97 -4.59
C VAL A 203 4.17 4.78 -4.28
N ILE A 204 3.06 5.04 -3.62
CA ILE A 204 1.96 4.09 -3.40
C ILE A 204 0.71 4.70 -4.04
N PHE A 205 -0.04 3.97 -4.87
CA PHE A 205 -1.35 4.42 -5.35
C PHE A 205 -2.49 3.76 -4.58
N LEU A 206 -3.43 4.60 -4.16
CA LEU A 206 -4.63 4.21 -3.42
C LEU A 206 -5.81 5.10 -3.83
N ASP A 207 -7.03 4.56 -3.83
CA ASP A 207 -8.24 5.35 -4.11
C ASP A 207 -8.40 6.51 -3.10
N ARG A 208 -8.83 7.67 -3.59
CA ARG A 208 -8.88 8.90 -2.80
C ARG A 208 -9.89 8.82 -1.65
N ARG A 209 -10.97 8.03 -1.81
CA ARG A 209 -11.96 7.83 -0.74
C ARG A 209 -11.38 7.04 0.42
N LEU A 210 -10.52 6.05 0.11
CA LEU A 210 -9.83 5.25 1.12
C LEU A 210 -8.73 6.06 1.80
N GLN A 211 -8.01 6.90 1.06
CA GLN A 211 -7.08 7.87 1.65
C GLN A 211 -7.78 8.81 2.64
N ARG A 212 -8.99 9.30 2.31
CA ARG A 212 -9.77 10.13 3.25
C ARG A 212 -10.12 9.37 4.53
N ALA A 213 -10.52 8.10 4.42
CA ALA A 213 -10.85 7.28 5.59
C ALA A 213 -9.62 7.10 6.50
N LEU A 214 -8.46 6.77 5.91
CA LEU A 214 -7.19 6.65 6.63
C LEU A 214 -6.72 7.97 7.25
N PHE A 215 -6.92 9.09 6.55
CA PHE A 215 -6.60 10.43 7.07
C PHE A 215 -7.39 10.74 8.33
N VAL A 216 -8.71 10.53 8.30
CA VAL A 216 -9.61 10.76 9.43
C VAL A 216 -9.23 9.84 10.60
N TYR A 217 -9.05 8.54 10.33
CA TYR A 217 -8.60 7.58 11.33
C TYR A 217 -7.28 7.97 11.99
N ALA A 218 -6.25 8.27 11.21
CA ALA A 218 -4.94 8.60 11.75
C ALA A 218 -4.93 9.92 12.53
N ARG A 219 -5.71 10.91 12.11
CA ARG A 219 -5.84 12.19 12.81
C ARG A 219 -6.62 12.04 14.11
N ASP A 220 -7.80 11.43 14.05
CA ASP A 220 -8.78 11.46 15.14
C ASP A 220 -8.50 10.36 16.18
N GLU A 221 -8.06 9.18 15.75
CA GLU A 221 -7.82 8.03 16.65
C GLU A 221 -6.36 7.89 17.07
N LEU A 222 -5.42 8.26 16.18
CA LEU A 222 -3.97 8.10 16.45
C LEU A 222 -3.26 9.43 16.77
N GLY A 223 -3.96 10.56 16.70
CA GLY A 223 -3.42 11.88 17.06
C GLY A 223 -2.38 12.44 16.09
N TYR A 224 -2.33 11.96 14.84
CA TYR A 224 -1.42 12.54 13.84
C TYR A 224 -1.81 13.98 13.51
N THR A 225 -0.81 14.86 13.47
CA THR A 225 -0.99 16.22 12.96
C THR A 225 -1.21 16.21 11.44
N GLU A 226 -1.93 17.21 10.92
CA GLU A 226 -2.17 17.33 9.48
C GLU A 226 -0.86 17.48 8.68
N ASP A 227 0.15 18.15 9.25
CA ASP A 227 1.48 18.28 8.65
C ASP A 227 2.20 16.93 8.54
N ALA A 228 2.12 16.09 9.58
CA ALA A 228 2.66 14.74 9.53
C ALA A 228 1.95 13.91 8.45
N LEU A 229 0.61 14.00 8.38
CA LEU A 229 -0.18 13.29 7.37
C LEU A 229 0.11 13.78 5.95
N ALA A 230 0.39 15.07 5.74
CA ALA A 230 0.71 15.62 4.41
C ALA A 230 2.00 15.03 3.80
N SER A 231 2.90 14.48 4.64
CA SER A 231 4.10 13.76 4.18
C SER A 231 3.79 12.32 3.72
N ILE A 232 2.70 11.74 4.21
CA ILE A 232 2.28 10.35 3.96
C ILE A 232 1.21 10.30 2.85
N LEU A 233 0.10 11.01 3.03
CA LEU A 233 -1.09 10.98 2.19
C LEU A 233 -1.17 12.22 1.29
N GLU A 234 -1.60 12.01 0.04
CA GLU A 234 -1.95 13.13 -0.86
C GLU A 234 -3.22 13.83 -0.40
N TYR A 235 -4.20 13.10 0.16
CA TYR A 235 -5.41 13.68 0.73
C TYR A 235 -5.10 14.48 2.01
N PRO A 236 -5.70 15.68 2.22
CA PRO A 236 -6.71 16.35 1.39
C PRO A 236 -6.16 17.16 0.21
N GLY A 237 -4.83 17.32 0.12
CA GLY A 237 -4.13 18.02 -0.97
C GLY A 237 -4.20 17.34 -2.35
N ARG A 238 -3.31 17.74 -3.26
CA ARG A 238 -3.32 17.30 -4.67
C ARG A 238 -1.99 16.77 -5.23
N ARG A 239 -0.87 16.94 -4.51
CA ARG A 239 0.48 16.59 -5.01
C ARG A 239 1.53 16.22 -3.96
N SER A 240 1.21 16.32 -2.66
CA SER A 240 2.09 15.92 -1.57
C SER A 240 1.89 14.44 -1.23
N GLY A 241 2.72 13.89 -0.35
CA GLY A 241 2.60 12.50 0.11
C GLY A 241 3.21 11.44 -0.81
N LEU A 242 3.60 10.32 -0.20
CA LEU A 242 4.01 9.08 -0.88
C LEU A 242 2.80 8.28 -1.38
N VAL A 243 1.68 8.33 -0.65
CA VAL A 243 0.41 7.68 -1.01
C VAL A 243 -0.43 8.65 -1.84
N ARG A 244 -0.61 8.32 -3.12
CA ARG A 244 -1.21 9.19 -4.13
C ARG A 244 -2.44 8.60 -4.76
N HIS A 245 -3.34 9.46 -5.20
CA HIS A 245 -4.54 9.02 -5.88
C HIS A 245 -4.24 8.57 -7.31
N TRP A 246 -4.76 7.39 -7.65
CA TRP A 246 -4.95 7.02 -9.05
C TRP A 246 -6.24 6.20 -9.24
N ARG A 247 -7.01 6.52 -10.27
CA ARG A 247 -8.30 5.86 -10.55
C ARG A 247 -8.13 4.34 -10.72
N GLY A 248 -8.88 3.57 -9.94
CA GLY A 248 -8.95 2.11 -10.04
C GLY A 248 -8.13 1.33 -9.01
N HIS A 249 -7.61 2.00 -7.97
CA HIS A 249 -6.87 1.39 -6.85
C HIS A 249 -7.75 1.33 -5.60
N ALA A 250 -8.97 0.82 -5.77
CA ALA A 250 -9.92 0.64 -4.67
C ALA A 250 -9.96 -0.82 -4.21
N ASP A 251 -9.24 -1.73 -4.85
CA ASP A 251 -9.14 -3.16 -4.56
C ASP A 251 -7.68 -3.60 -4.26
N HIS A 252 -6.71 -2.72 -4.43
CA HIS A 252 -5.29 -2.98 -4.15
C HIS A 252 -4.52 -1.68 -3.90
N LEU A 253 -3.40 -1.81 -3.20
CA LEU A 253 -2.30 -0.85 -3.16
C LEU A 253 -1.36 -1.16 -4.32
N HIS A 254 -1.14 -0.20 -5.21
CA HIS A 254 -0.05 -0.28 -6.18
C HIS A 254 1.18 0.37 -5.55
N VAL A 255 2.20 -0.40 -5.20
CA VAL A 255 3.45 0.10 -4.63
C VAL A 255 4.53 0.07 -5.70
N ARG A 256 5.28 1.17 -5.84
CA ARG A 256 6.50 1.20 -6.63
C ARG A 256 7.71 1.39 -5.72
N PHE A 257 8.64 0.45 -5.78
CA PHE A 257 9.96 0.57 -5.18
C PHE A 257 10.92 1.32 -6.10
N ARG A 258 11.95 1.89 -5.52
CA ARG A 258 13.05 2.56 -6.23
C ARG A 258 13.88 1.55 -7.02
N ALA A 259 14.57 2.05 -8.04
CA ALA A 259 15.62 1.31 -8.71
C ALA A 259 16.91 1.40 -7.90
N GLY A 260 17.61 0.28 -7.69
CA GLY A 260 18.92 0.27 -7.04
C GLY A 260 19.10 -0.87 -6.04
N ALA A 261 20.24 -0.86 -5.36
CA ALA A 261 20.48 -1.71 -4.19
C ALA A 261 19.63 -1.23 -3.00
N PRO A 262 19.36 -2.10 -2.01
CA PRO A 262 18.67 -1.70 -0.78
C PRO A 262 19.35 -0.53 -0.11
N ARG A 263 18.55 0.44 0.35
CA ARG A 263 19.05 1.45 1.29
C ARG A 263 19.11 0.83 2.66
N ASP A 264 20.32 0.45 3.09
CA ASP A 264 20.56 -0.04 4.45
C ASP A 264 20.91 1.11 5.42
N ASP A 265 21.13 2.33 4.90
CA ASP A 265 21.48 3.56 5.61
C ASP A 265 20.26 4.30 6.21
N LEU A 266 19.05 3.94 5.80
CA LEU A 266 17.79 4.52 6.28
C LEU A 266 16.96 3.55 7.13
N ALA A 267 17.56 2.46 7.60
CA ALA A 267 17.01 1.64 8.67
C ALA A 267 17.06 2.40 10.01
N LEU A 268 16.42 3.57 10.09
CA LEU A 268 15.86 4.05 11.33
C LEU A 268 14.81 3.02 11.71
N ARG A 269 15.25 2.05 12.51
CA ARG A 269 14.38 1.12 13.22
C ARG A 269 13.31 1.97 13.88
N TRP A 270 12.07 1.87 13.41
CA TRP A 270 10.94 2.24 14.24
C TRP A 270 11.01 1.37 15.49
N THR A 271 11.63 1.89 16.56
CA THR A 271 11.50 1.35 17.91
C THR A 271 10.16 1.83 18.44
N GLY A 272 9.09 1.23 17.94
CA GLY A 272 7.83 1.26 18.67
C GLY A 272 8.07 0.74 20.10
N PRO A 273 7.26 1.14 21.09
CA PRO A 273 7.47 0.69 22.46
C PRO A 273 7.52 -0.84 22.49
N ALA A 274 8.60 -1.39 23.06
CA ALA A 274 8.68 -2.82 23.33
C ALA A 274 7.49 -3.18 24.22
N ARG A 275 6.52 -3.91 23.69
CA ARG A 275 5.48 -4.51 24.53
C ARG A 275 6.14 -5.62 25.34
N THR A 276 6.24 -5.41 26.64
CA THR A 276 6.44 -6.51 27.59
C THR A 276 5.27 -7.49 27.42
N PRO A 277 5.51 -8.80 27.31
CA PRO A 277 4.44 -9.78 27.26
C PRO A 277 3.66 -9.74 28.60
N PRO A 278 2.33 -9.93 28.59
CA PRO A 278 1.55 -10.02 29.81
C PRO A 278 2.00 -11.24 30.62
N THR A 279 2.19 -11.03 31.92
CA THR A 279 2.41 -12.08 32.94
C THR A 279 1.16 -12.91 33.15
#